data_AF-A0A7J0CLD4-F1
#
_entry.id   AF-A0A7J0CLD4-F1
#
_cell.length_a   1.000
_cell.length_b   1.000
_cell.length_c   1.000
_cell.angle_alpha   90.00
_cell.angle_beta   90.00
_cell.angle_gamma   90.00
#
_symmetry.space_group_name_H-M   'P 1'
#
loop_
_entity.id
_entity.type
_entity.pdbx_description
1 polymer ?
#
loop_
_entity_poly.entity_id
_entity_poly.type
_entity_poly.pdbx_seq_one_letter_code
_entity_poly.pdbx_strand_id
1 'polypeptide(L)'
;MYVCSCFGITEAQVKKHADAGACTPRQIASACKAGTDCGGCVRRIQALLGRDCSRHDLANRQAEPAAASVTHPVTAPVPTPVAAVALATLRDVRLSDAA
;
A
#
# COMPACT_ATOMS: atom_id res chain seq x y z
N MET A 1 -9.57 12.45 -20.48
CA MET A 1 -8.14 12.50 -20.85
C MET A 1 -7.32 11.52 -20.02
N TYR A 2 -6.14 11.10 -20.50
CA TYR A 2 -5.19 10.32 -19.70
C TYR A 2 -4.42 11.22 -18.72
N VAL A 3 -4.25 10.72 -17.51
CA VAL A 3 -3.48 11.37 -16.43
C VAL A 3 -2.15 10.65 -16.22
N CYS A 4 -2.12 9.32 -16.30
CA CYS A 4 -0.89 8.51 -16.20
C CYS A 4 -0.71 7.68 -17.46
N SER A 5 0.35 7.94 -18.22
CA SER A 5 0.65 7.20 -19.45
C SER A 5 1.23 5.80 -19.17
N CYS A 6 2.01 5.63 -18.10
CA CYS A 6 2.67 4.35 -17.77
C CYS A 6 1.68 3.22 -17.53
N PHE A 7 0.56 3.53 -16.88
CA PHE A 7 -0.48 2.55 -16.53
C PHE A 7 -1.82 2.83 -17.24
N GLY A 8 -1.84 3.77 -18.20
CA GLY A 8 -3.06 4.10 -18.96
C GLY A 8 -4.21 4.61 -18.11
N ILE A 9 -3.93 5.34 -17.02
CA ILE A 9 -4.97 5.83 -16.10
C ILE A 9 -5.57 7.13 -16.61
N THR A 10 -6.89 7.17 -16.66
CA THR A 10 -7.69 8.32 -17.09
C THR A 10 -8.09 9.21 -15.92
N GLU A 11 -8.39 10.46 -16.22
CA GLU A 11 -8.94 11.40 -15.24
C GLU A 11 -10.27 10.89 -14.64
N ALA A 12 -11.11 10.24 -15.44
CA ALA A 12 -12.37 9.67 -14.97
C ALA A 12 -12.14 8.57 -13.93
N GLN A 13 -11.11 7.73 -14.10
CA GLN A 13 -10.71 6.75 -13.09
C GLN A 13 -10.20 7.43 -11.82
N VAL A 14 -9.37 8.47 -11.93
CA VAL A 14 -8.88 9.23 -10.76
C VAL A 14 -10.06 9.83 -9.98
N LYS A 15 -11.03 10.44 -10.68
CA LYS A 15 -12.25 10.98 -10.04
C LYS A 15 -13.08 9.90 -9.37
N LYS A 16 -13.33 8.77 -10.05
CA LYS A 16 -14.05 7.63 -9.46
C LYS A 16 -13.40 7.12 -8.17
N HIS A 17 -12.06 7.06 -8.12
CA HIS A 17 -11.35 6.67 -6.90
C HIS A 17 -11.42 7.74 -5.82
N ALA A 18 -11.37 9.02 -6.18
CA ALA A 18 -11.57 10.13 -5.24
C ALA A 18 -12.97 10.11 -4.63
N ASP A 19 -14.00 9.87 -5.45
CA ASP A 19 -15.40 9.70 -5.02
C ASP A 19 -15.56 8.48 -4.10
N ALA A 20 -14.75 7.43 -4.31
CA ALA A 20 -14.67 6.27 -3.44
C ALA A 20 -13.83 6.49 -2.16
N GLY A 21 -13.29 7.70 -1.94
CA GLY A 21 -12.55 8.08 -0.74
C GLY A 21 -11.02 8.11 -0.87
N ALA A 22 -10.46 7.91 -2.08
CA ALA A 22 -9.02 8.07 -2.31
C ALA A 22 -8.65 9.56 -2.44
N CYS A 23 -8.50 10.18 -1.28
CA CYS A 23 -8.28 11.61 -1.05
C CYS A 23 -6.82 12.08 -1.23
N THR A 24 -5.87 11.17 -1.53
CA THR A 24 -4.45 11.53 -1.67
C THR A 24 -3.82 10.83 -2.88
N PRO A 25 -2.76 11.39 -3.49
CA PRO A 25 -2.05 10.72 -4.58
C PRO A 25 -1.56 9.32 -4.21
N ARG A 26 -1.20 9.12 -2.93
CA ARG A 26 -0.77 7.82 -2.42
C ARG A 26 -1.93 6.83 -2.34
N GLN A 27 -3.12 7.26 -1.92
CA GLN A 27 -4.32 6.41 -1.96
C GLN A 27 -4.74 6.10 -3.40
N ILE A 28 -4.67 7.09 -4.30
CA ILE A 28 -4.90 6.87 -5.74
C ILE A 28 -3.90 5.85 -6.29
N ALA A 29 -2.62 5.96 -5.93
CA ALA A 29 -1.60 4.99 -6.30
C ALA A 29 -1.91 3.58 -5.77
N SER A 30 -2.38 3.46 -4.53
CA SER A 30 -2.82 2.18 -3.96
C SER A 30 -4.06 1.60 -4.67
N ALA A 31 -4.98 2.45 -5.14
CA ALA A 31 -6.21 2.01 -5.78
C ALA A 31 -6.05 1.63 -7.26
N CYS A 32 -5.20 2.35 -8.00
CA CYS A 32 -5.09 2.21 -9.47
C CYS A 32 -3.67 2.22 -10.02
N LYS A 33 -2.64 2.15 -9.16
CA LYS A 33 -1.21 2.13 -9.54
C LYS A 33 -0.66 3.43 -10.17
N ALA A 34 -1.48 4.47 -10.32
CA ALA A 34 -1.02 5.74 -10.88
C ALA A 34 0.13 6.34 -10.03
N GLY A 35 1.22 6.74 -10.68
CA GLY A 35 2.33 7.44 -10.02
C GLY A 35 3.35 6.55 -9.29
N THR A 36 3.26 5.22 -9.42
CA THR A 36 4.25 4.29 -8.84
C THR A 36 5.44 3.97 -9.75
N ASP A 37 5.46 4.52 -10.96
CA ASP A 37 6.54 4.35 -11.95
C ASP A 37 7.33 5.66 -12.09
N CYS A 38 7.28 6.34 -13.24
CA CYS A 38 8.03 7.58 -13.47
C CYS A 38 7.57 8.79 -12.62
N GLY A 39 6.41 8.70 -11.97
CA GLY A 39 5.90 9.73 -11.05
C GLY A 39 5.42 11.06 -11.68
N GLY A 40 5.56 11.26 -12.99
CA GLY A 40 5.23 12.53 -13.65
C GLY A 40 3.76 12.97 -13.50
N CYS A 41 2.84 12.02 -13.29
CA CYS A 41 1.43 12.31 -13.09
C CYS A 41 1.07 12.79 -11.67
N VAL A 42 1.96 12.65 -10.67
CA VAL A 42 1.63 12.88 -9.25
C VAL A 42 1.17 14.31 -8.99
N ARG A 43 1.85 15.32 -9.55
CA ARG A 43 1.45 16.73 -9.41
C ARG A 43 0.10 17.02 -10.06
N ARG A 44 -0.19 16.39 -11.20
CA ARG A 44 -1.48 16.50 -11.88
C ARG A 44 -2.60 15.87 -11.05
N ILE A 45 -2.34 14.70 -10.46
CA ILE A 45 -3.29 14.02 -9.56
C ILE A 45 -3.58 14.91 -8.35
N GLN A 46 -2.57 15.53 -7.73
CA GLN A 46 -2.77 16.48 -6.64
C GLN A 46 -3.67 17.65 -7.04
N ALA A 47 -3.48 18.22 -8.24
CA ALA A 47 -4.31 19.30 -8.74
C ALA A 47 -5.77 18.87 -8.97
N LEU A 48 -6.00 17.63 -9.42
CA LEU A 48 -7.34 17.07 -9.62
C LEU A 48 -8.07 16.81 -8.30
N LEU A 49 -7.35 16.39 -7.26
CA LEU A 49 -7.92 16.10 -5.93
C LEU A 49 -8.22 17.38 -5.12
N GLY A 50 -7.62 18.52 -5.50
CA GLY A 50 -7.79 19.77 -4.76
C GLY A 50 -7.16 19.74 -3.36
N ARG A 51 -7.42 20.79 -2.56
CA ARG A 51 -6.88 20.93 -1.19
C ARG A 51 -7.80 20.35 -0.10
N ASP A 52 -9.01 19.94 -0.47
CA ASP A 52 -10.13 19.77 0.48
C ASP A 52 -10.37 18.31 0.87
N CYS A 53 -9.63 17.40 0.24
CA CYS A 53 -9.68 15.96 0.47
C CYS A 53 -9.39 15.53 1.92
N SER A 54 -8.81 16.39 2.77
CA SER A 54 -8.66 16.14 4.22
C SER A 54 -9.98 16.07 4.99
N ARG A 55 -11.07 16.69 4.49
CA ARG A 55 -12.36 16.70 5.21
C ARG A 55 -13.19 15.44 4.95
N HIS A 56 -13.05 14.82 3.77
CA HIS A 56 -13.91 13.69 3.38
C HIS A 56 -13.64 12.41 4.19
N ASP A 57 -12.39 12.16 4.60
CA ASP A 57 -12.05 10.99 5.45
C ASP A 57 -12.73 11.07 6.82
N LEU A 58 -12.80 12.26 7.43
CA LEU A 58 -13.52 12.48 8.70
C LEU A 58 -15.04 12.36 8.52
N ALA A 59 -15.58 12.91 7.44
CA ALA A 59 -17.02 12.85 7.16
C ALA A 59 -17.50 11.43 6.84
N ASN A 60 -16.69 10.62 6.15
CA ASN A 60 -17.05 9.25 5.79
C ASN A 60 -16.84 8.26 6.96
N ARG A 61 -15.80 8.45 7.79
CA ARG A 61 -15.61 7.64 9.02
C ARG A 61 -16.66 7.88 10.10
N GLN A 62 -17.41 8.97 10.01
CA GLN A 62 -18.56 9.26 10.87
C GLN A 62 -19.88 8.70 10.31
N ALA A 63 -19.90 8.18 9.07
CA ALA A 63 -21.07 7.58 8.44
C ALA A 63 -21.15 6.04 8.61
N GLU A 64 -20.07 5.39 9.06
CA GLU A 64 -20.11 4.00 9.54
C GLU A 64 -20.39 4.00 11.05
N PRO A 65 -21.56 3.56 11.52
CA PRO A 65 -21.79 3.41 12.95
C PRO A 65 -20.86 2.31 13.47
N ALA A 66 -20.09 2.66 14.50
CA ALA A 66 -19.29 1.73 15.28
C ALA A 66 -20.19 0.64 15.88
N ALA A 67 -20.36 -0.46 15.14
CA ALA A 67 -21.03 -1.67 15.59
C ALA A 67 -20.27 -2.89 15.06
N ALA A 68 -19.08 -3.15 15.63
CA ALA A 68 -18.67 -4.49 16.05
C ALA A 68 -17.21 -4.49 16.56
N SER A 69 -17.10 -4.62 17.88
CA SER A 69 -16.04 -5.32 18.62
C SER A 69 -14.62 -4.74 18.60
N VAL A 70 -14.40 -3.87 19.58
CA VAL A 70 -13.30 -4.09 20.52
C VAL A 70 -13.37 -5.53 21.05
N THR A 71 -12.34 -6.34 20.81
CA THR A 71 -11.63 -7.16 21.80
C THR A 71 -10.52 -7.90 21.08
N HIS A 72 -9.28 -7.41 21.19
CA HIS A 72 -8.17 -8.31 21.43
C HIS A 72 -7.22 -7.63 22.41
N PRO A 73 -7.08 -8.16 23.64
CA PRO A 73 -6.13 -7.64 24.61
C PRO A 73 -4.71 -7.82 24.05
N VAL A 74 -3.90 -6.78 24.21
CA VAL A 74 -2.44 -6.87 24.09
C VAL A 74 -1.95 -7.95 25.03
N THR A 75 -1.35 -8.99 24.46
CA THR A 75 -0.35 -9.78 25.17
C THR A 75 0.82 -9.92 24.22
N ALA A 76 1.86 -9.13 24.46
CA ALA A 76 3.18 -9.41 23.92
C ALA A 76 3.68 -10.74 24.50
N PRO A 77 4.34 -11.57 23.69
CA PRO A 77 5.44 -12.34 24.23
C PRO A 77 6.68 -12.19 23.35
N VAL A 78 7.77 -11.75 23.97
CA VAL A 78 9.15 -12.01 23.53
C VAL A 78 9.87 -12.54 24.76
N PRO A 79 10.91 -13.38 24.64
CA PRO A 79 11.15 -14.54 23.78
C PRO A 79 11.40 -15.82 24.62
N THR A 80 11.30 -17.02 24.04
CA THR A 80 12.06 -18.18 24.53
C THR A 80 12.54 -19.09 23.38
N PRO A 81 13.81 -19.58 23.44
CA PRO A 81 14.42 -20.36 22.38
C PRO A 81 14.13 -21.85 22.54
N VAL A 82 13.66 -22.51 21.48
CA VAL A 82 13.61 -23.97 21.42
C VAL A 82 14.60 -24.47 20.39
N ALA A 83 15.44 -25.37 20.89
CA ALA A 83 16.63 -25.94 20.29
C ALA A 83 16.40 -26.66 18.95
N ALA A 84 17.51 -26.74 18.20
CA ALA A 84 17.98 -27.90 17.41
C ALA A 84 16.93 -29.00 17.15
N VAL A 85 16.70 -29.42 15.91
CA VAL A 85 17.49 -30.44 15.19
C VAL A 85 16.89 -30.49 13.77
N ALA A 86 17.66 -30.36 12.69
CA ALA A 86 18.14 -31.53 11.96
C ALA A 86 19.38 -31.21 11.12
N LEU A 87 20.47 -31.90 11.48
CA LEU A 87 21.66 -32.09 10.66
C LEU A 87 21.39 -33.08 9.52
N ALA A 88 22.26 -32.97 8.51
CA ALA A 88 22.51 -33.90 7.40
C ALA A 88 21.53 -33.78 6.22
N THR A 89 21.99 -33.42 5.03
CA THR A 89 22.98 -34.22 4.31
C THR A 89 23.74 -33.40 3.26
N LEU A 90 25.05 -33.60 3.30
CA LEU A 90 26.08 -33.39 2.30
C LEU A 90 25.60 -33.09 0.87
N ARG A 91 26.15 -32.02 0.31
CA ARG A 91 26.54 -32.01 -1.09
C ARG A 91 27.84 -31.22 -1.27
N ASP A 92 28.90 -31.93 -0.91
CA ASP A 92 30.23 -31.83 -1.47
C ASP A 92 30.16 -31.60 -3.00
N VAL A 93 30.40 -30.37 -3.45
CA VAL A 93 30.91 -30.08 -4.80
C VAL A 93 31.92 -28.95 -4.65
N ARG A 94 33.18 -29.36 -4.46
CA ARG A 94 34.37 -28.81 -5.14
C ARG A 94 34.44 -27.27 -5.20
N LEU A 95 35.27 -26.62 -4.40
CA LEU A 95 36.69 -26.44 -4.72
C LEU A 95 36.92 -26.19 -6.24
N SER A 96 36.90 -24.93 -6.66
CA SER A 96 37.67 -24.42 -7.80
C SER A 96 37.83 -22.91 -7.65
N ASP A 97 38.91 -22.52 -6.98
CA ASP A 97 39.90 -21.55 -7.48
C ASP A 97 39.39 -20.53 -8.51
N ALA A 98 39.19 -19.27 -8.09
CA ALA A 98 39.34 -18.09 -8.93
C ALA A 98 39.26 -16.78 -8.11
N ALA A 99 40.32 -15.97 -8.28
CA ALA A 99 40.47 -14.54 -8.02
C ALA A 99 40.87 -14.07 -6.62
#